data_AF-A0A6P4D6W5-F1
#
_entry.id   AF-A0A6P4D6W5-F1
#
_cell.length_a   1.000
_cell.length_b   1.000
_cell.length_c   1.000
_cell.angle_alpha   90.00
_cell.angle_beta   90.00
_cell.angle_gamma   90.00
#
_symmetry.space_group_name_H-M   'P 1'
#
loop_
_entity.id
_entity.type
_entity.pdbx_description
1 polymer ?
#
loop_
_entity_poly.entity_id
_entity_poly.type
_entity_poly.pdbx_seq_one_letter_code
_entity_poly.pdbx_strand_id
1 'polypeptide(L)'
;MEALAELERVQTQLLKRISELEKQNQNHSTPSTDSPIVDEADTVTRLSSILRSNAVNDFSFKRVPPDYYDWSLEARRDALAAHSIHHLCKSIVLVNTQAPANVVDCSDRKNSKYYVVVVQYTARFNAEAVKNFLYSLNNGSIAKKKFNMRLAPEQTSTDLTGYGHNAVTCIGMKTDIPVILDEAIVKLTPDFFWLGGGEVDLKLGIRTSQLIRFVNPFIVNCSGS
;
A
#
# COMPACT_ATOMS: atom_id res chain seq x y z
N MET A 1 22.95 -38.87 35.32
CA MET A 1 21.63 -39.52 35.10
C MET A 1 20.50 -38.74 35.75
N GLU A 2 20.66 -38.25 36.97
CA GLU A 2 19.62 -37.51 37.72
C GLU A 2 19.19 -36.17 37.06
N ALA A 3 20.13 -35.40 36.50
CA ALA A 3 19.83 -34.15 35.80
C ALA A 3 19.05 -34.35 34.48
N LEU A 4 19.22 -35.50 33.81
CA LEU A 4 18.49 -35.83 32.58
C LEU A 4 17.06 -36.24 32.90
N ALA A 5 16.86 -37.02 33.96
CA ALA A 5 15.54 -37.40 34.43
C ALA A 5 14.71 -36.20 34.89
N GLU A 6 15.33 -35.22 35.56
CA GLU A 6 14.63 -33.99 35.95
C GLU A 6 14.28 -33.12 34.73
N LEU A 7 15.14 -33.07 33.71
CA LEU A 7 14.84 -32.34 32.48
C LEU A 7 13.66 -32.97 31.72
N GLU A 8 13.63 -34.29 31.60
CA GLU A 8 12.51 -35.03 30.98
C GLU A 8 11.20 -34.82 31.75
N ARG A 9 11.27 -34.77 33.09
CA ARG A 9 10.12 -34.49 33.94
C ARG A 9 9.56 -33.09 33.69
N VAL A 10 10.42 -32.08 33.65
CA VAL A 10 10.04 -30.68 33.40
C VAL A 10 9.48 -30.51 31.98
N GLN A 11 10.11 -31.12 30.97
CA GLN A 11 9.65 -31.06 29.59
C GLN A 11 8.26 -31.68 29.43
N THR A 12 8.01 -32.83 30.06
CA THR A 12 6.71 -33.50 30.04
C THR A 12 5.63 -32.65 30.71
N GLN A 13 5.99 -31.96 31.80
CA GLN A 13 5.06 -31.10 32.54
C GLN A 13 4.70 -29.83 31.74
N LEU A 14 5.66 -29.26 31.00
CA LEU A 14 5.43 -28.13 30.11
C LEU A 14 4.53 -28.50 28.92
N LEU A 15 4.79 -29.63 28.26
CA LEU A 15 3.97 -30.10 27.14
C LEU A 15 2.52 -30.36 27.56
N LYS A 16 2.31 -30.93 28.75
CA LYS A 16 0.96 -31.13 29.29
C LYS A 16 0.22 -29.82 29.52
N ARG A 17 0.91 -28.81 30.06
CA ARG A 17 0.33 -27.48 30.34
C ARG A 17 0.01 -26.72 29.05
N ILE A 18 0.84 -26.85 28.01
CA ILE A 18 0.55 -26.29 26.67
C ILE A 18 -0.70 -26.94 26.10
N SER A 19 -0.81 -28.28 26.15
CA SER A 19 -1.99 -29.00 25.65
C SER A 19 -3.28 -28.63 26.39
N GLU A 20 -3.21 -28.39 27.70
CA GLU A 20 -4.35 -27.93 28.50
C GLU A 20 -4.77 -26.50 28.13
N LEU A 21 -3.81 -25.60 27.89
CA LEU A 21 -4.06 -24.23 27.43
C LEU A 21 -4.66 -24.19 26.01
N GLU A 22 -4.18 -25.04 25.09
CA GLU A 22 -4.74 -25.16 23.74
C GLU A 22 -6.20 -25.62 23.75
N LYS A 23 -6.54 -26.60 24.62
CA LYS A 23 -7.93 -27.05 24.79
C LYS A 23 -8.82 -25.98 25.40
N GLN A 24 -8.31 -25.18 26.33
CA GLN A 24 -9.06 -24.05 26.89
C GLN A 24 -9.34 -22.97 25.84
N ASN A 25 -8.39 -22.73 24.93
CA ASN A 25 -8.54 -21.73 23.87
C ASN A 25 -9.51 -22.19 22.76
N GLN A 26 -9.58 -23.50 22.46
CA GLN A 26 -10.56 -24.06 21.53
C GLN A 26 -12.01 -23.98 22.05
N ASN A 27 -12.22 -23.98 23.37
CA ASN A 27 -13.54 -23.91 23.98
C ASN A 27 -14.08 -22.48 24.15
N HIS A 28 -13.33 -21.45 23.73
CA HIS A 28 -13.76 -20.04 23.74
C HIS A 28 -14.31 -19.54 22.40
N SER A 29 -14.48 -20.42 21.42
CA SER A 29 -15.21 -20.12 20.18
C SER A 29 -16.72 -20.16 20.44
N THR A 30 -17.32 -19.00 20.68
CA THR A 30 -18.77 -18.81 20.68
C THR A 30 -19.39 -19.20 19.33
N PRO A 31 -20.56 -19.87 19.29
CA PRO A 31 -21.21 -20.20 18.03
C PRO A 31 -21.82 -18.92 17.45
N SER A 32 -21.32 -18.48 16.29
CA SER A 32 -21.93 -17.40 15.52
C SER A 32 -22.30 -17.88 14.12
N THR A 33 -23.59 -17.68 13.86
CA THR A 33 -24.41 -17.80 12.65
C THR A 33 -23.66 -17.66 11.32
N ASP A 34 -24.00 -18.54 10.38
CA ASP A 34 -23.58 -18.54 8.97
C ASP A 34 -23.36 -17.13 8.40
N SER A 35 -22.09 -16.80 8.22
CA SER A 35 -21.62 -15.77 7.30
C SER A 35 -20.35 -16.32 6.66
N PRO A 36 -20.12 -16.10 5.36
CA PRO A 36 -19.00 -16.70 4.67
C PRO A 36 -17.71 -16.23 5.35
N ILE A 37 -16.94 -17.19 5.85
CA ILE A 37 -15.62 -16.97 6.43
C ILE A 37 -14.75 -16.41 5.29
N VAL A 38 -14.68 -15.09 5.20
CA VAL A 38 -13.61 -14.43 4.47
C VAL A 38 -12.39 -14.65 5.35
N ASP A 39 -11.57 -15.62 4.96
CA ASP A 39 -10.29 -15.90 5.60
C ASP A 39 -9.50 -14.59 5.59
N GLU A 40 -9.49 -13.87 6.71
CA GLU A 40 -8.88 -12.56 6.87
C GLU A 40 -7.37 -12.77 6.98
N ALA A 41 -6.77 -13.20 5.87
CA ALA A 41 -5.34 -13.39 5.75
C ALA A 41 -4.67 -12.07 6.12
N ASP A 42 -3.80 -12.13 7.13
CA ASP A 42 -2.94 -11.04 7.58
C ASP A 42 -2.43 -10.22 6.37
N THR A 43 -2.60 -8.88 6.42
CA THR A 43 -2.31 -8.00 5.28
C THR A 43 -0.89 -8.20 4.74
N VAL A 44 0.09 -8.41 5.64
CA VAL A 44 1.48 -8.69 5.24
C VAL A 44 1.54 -9.97 4.43
N THR A 45 0.88 -11.05 4.87
CA THR A 45 0.81 -12.33 4.16
C THR A 45 0.14 -12.18 2.80
N ARG A 46 -1.02 -11.53 2.74
CA ARG A 46 -1.77 -11.28 1.49
C ARG A 46 -0.94 -10.48 0.48
N LEU A 47 -0.37 -9.35 0.90
CA LEU A 47 0.41 -8.49 0.02
C LEU A 47 1.75 -9.13 -0.38
N SER A 48 2.40 -9.86 0.53
CA SER A 48 3.61 -10.63 0.20
C SER A 48 3.33 -11.68 -0.87
N SER A 49 2.19 -12.39 -0.79
CA SER A 49 1.78 -13.36 -1.80
C SER A 49 1.58 -12.70 -3.17
N ILE A 50 0.89 -11.56 -3.21
CA ILE A 50 0.68 -10.78 -4.45
C ILE A 50 2.01 -10.35 -5.06
N LEU A 51 2.92 -9.77 -4.26
CA LEU A 51 4.22 -9.28 -4.71
C LEU A 51 5.08 -10.42 -5.27
N ARG A 52 5.22 -11.52 -4.52
CA ARG A 52 6.03 -12.69 -4.94
C ARG A 52 5.47 -13.37 -6.18
N SER A 53 4.15 -13.50 -6.27
CA SER A 53 3.48 -14.08 -7.44
C SER A 53 3.70 -13.25 -8.71
N ASN A 54 4.03 -11.96 -8.57
CA ASN A 54 4.35 -11.05 -9.66
C ASN A 54 5.86 -10.74 -9.77
N ALA A 55 6.71 -11.63 -9.27
CA ALA A 55 8.16 -11.54 -9.34
C ALA A 55 8.78 -10.28 -8.68
N VAL A 56 8.06 -9.66 -7.74
CA VAL A 56 8.62 -8.67 -6.83
C VAL A 56 9.16 -9.42 -5.61
N ASN A 57 10.48 -9.48 -5.49
CA ASN A 57 11.18 -10.22 -4.43
C ASN A 57 11.95 -9.31 -3.47
N ASP A 58 12.21 -8.07 -3.86
CA ASP A 58 12.94 -7.08 -3.06
C ASP A 58 11.96 -6.06 -2.48
N PHE A 59 11.34 -6.47 -1.37
CA PHE A 59 10.41 -5.67 -0.60
C PHE A 59 10.53 -6.00 0.90
N SER A 60 10.10 -5.08 1.75
CA SER A 60 10.06 -5.25 3.20
C SER A 60 8.78 -4.66 3.75
N PHE A 61 8.25 -5.29 4.81
CA PHE A 61 7.19 -4.69 5.62
C PHE A 61 7.77 -4.22 6.94
N LYS A 62 7.30 -3.08 7.45
CA LYS A 62 7.67 -2.58 8.78
C LYS A 62 6.47 -1.96 9.48
N ARG A 63 6.22 -2.41 10.71
CA ARG A 63 5.25 -1.79 11.62
C ARG A 63 5.88 -0.57 12.26
N VAL A 64 5.12 0.50 12.41
CA VAL A 64 5.53 1.76 13.04
C VAL A 64 4.60 2.10 14.21
N PRO A 65 5.05 2.90 15.20
CA PRO A 65 4.21 3.27 16.33
C PRO A 65 2.94 4.06 15.93
N PRO A 66 1.89 4.07 16.78
CA PRO A 66 0.64 4.78 16.49
C PRO A 66 0.81 6.29 16.24
N ASP A 67 1.78 6.92 16.89
CA ASP A 67 2.11 8.35 16.79
C ASP A 67 3.06 8.67 15.62
N TYR A 68 3.37 7.70 14.76
CA TYR A 68 4.28 7.86 13.63
C TYR A 68 3.96 9.05 12.72
N TYR A 69 2.68 9.39 12.56
CA TYR A 69 2.23 10.52 11.73
C TYR A 69 2.38 11.89 12.39
N ASP A 70 2.70 11.93 13.68
CA ASP A 70 2.99 13.17 14.42
C ASP A 70 4.48 13.53 14.36
N TRP A 71 5.33 12.59 13.91
CA TRP A 71 6.78 12.76 13.86
C TRP A 71 7.24 13.59 12.66
N SER A 72 8.45 14.18 12.75
CA SER A 72 9.12 14.79 11.60
C SER A 72 9.49 13.75 10.53
N LEU A 73 9.78 14.20 9.31
CA LEU A 73 10.18 13.28 8.23
C LEU A 73 11.52 12.59 8.53
N GLU A 74 12.44 13.25 9.23
CA GLU A 74 13.73 12.69 9.64
C GLU A 74 13.52 11.54 10.64
N ALA A 75 12.67 11.73 11.64
CA ALA A 75 12.34 10.68 12.61
C ALA A 75 11.64 9.49 11.92
N ARG A 76 10.73 9.75 10.96
CA ARG A 76 10.11 8.70 10.15
C ARG A 76 11.11 7.95 9.28
N ARG A 77 12.08 8.67 8.68
CA ARG A 77 13.18 8.08 7.91
C ARG A 77 13.97 7.13 8.78
N ASP A 78 14.37 7.56 9.97
CA ASP A 78 15.16 6.76 10.91
C ASP A 78 14.37 5.53 11.37
N ALA A 79 13.10 5.72 11.69
CA ALA A 79 12.20 4.63 12.05
C ALA A 79 12.04 3.58 10.94
N LEU A 80 12.13 3.97 9.67
CA LEU A 80 12.07 3.02 8.54
C LEU A 80 13.44 2.58 8.04
N ALA A 81 14.54 3.09 8.60
CA ALA A 81 15.88 2.96 8.04
C ALA A 81 15.94 3.35 6.55
N ALA A 82 15.14 4.35 6.16
CA ALA A 82 15.14 4.87 4.80
C ALA A 82 16.43 5.67 4.53
N HIS A 83 16.94 5.63 3.30
CA HIS A 83 18.20 6.31 2.96
C HIS A 83 18.13 7.83 3.12
N SER A 84 16.99 8.44 2.77
CA SER A 84 16.72 9.86 3.01
C SER A 84 15.22 10.11 3.13
N ILE A 85 14.83 11.31 3.55
CA ILE A 85 13.42 11.71 3.62
C ILE A 85 12.71 11.66 2.25
N HIS A 86 13.48 11.75 1.16
CA HIS A 86 12.98 11.62 -0.21
C HIS A 86 12.61 10.18 -0.59
N HIS A 87 13.04 9.19 0.21
CA HIS A 87 12.63 7.79 0.06
C HIS A 87 11.31 7.49 0.78
N LEU A 88 10.75 8.47 1.50
CA LEU A 88 9.42 8.36 2.09
C LEU A 88 8.40 8.89 1.10
N CYS A 89 7.47 8.04 0.68
CA CYS A 89 6.44 8.35 -0.30
C CYS A 89 5.04 8.11 0.26
N LYS A 90 4.06 8.72 -0.38
CA LYS A 90 2.63 8.53 -0.13
C LYS A 90 1.92 8.23 -1.43
N SER A 91 0.88 7.41 -1.36
CA SER A 91 -0.08 7.24 -2.45
C SER A 91 -1.38 7.94 -2.13
N ILE A 92 -1.91 8.68 -3.10
CA ILE A 92 -3.18 9.39 -3.01
C ILE A 92 -4.08 8.99 -4.18
N VAL A 93 -5.38 8.88 -3.93
CA VAL A 93 -6.37 8.62 -4.98
C VAL A 93 -6.88 9.96 -5.50
N LEU A 94 -6.86 10.12 -6.82
CA LEU A 94 -7.45 11.24 -7.53
C LEU A 94 -8.74 10.82 -8.22
N VAL A 95 -9.68 11.76 -8.34
CA VAL A 95 -10.89 11.65 -9.14
C VAL A 95 -10.89 12.72 -10.23
N ASN A 96 -11.26 12.33 -11.44
CA ASN A 96 -11.54 13.26 -12.53
C ASN A 96 -12.99 13.75 -12.41
N THR A 97 -13.21 14.93 -11.83
CA THR A 97 -14.56 15.45 -11.60
C THR A 97 -15.24 15.98 -12.86
N GLN A 98 -14.50 16.12 -13.96
CA GLN A 98 -15.01 16.57 -15.27
C GLN A 98 -15.02 15.47 -16.34
N ALA A 99 -14.79 14.21 -15.93
CA ALA A 99 -14.85 13.06 -16.81
C ALA A 99 -16.20 12.99 -17.57
N PRO A 100 -16.20 12.61 -18.85
CA PRO A 100 -17.43 12.32 -19.58
C PRO A 100 -18.33 11.31 -18.84
N ALA A 101 -19.65 11.36 -19.06
CA ALA A 101 -20.61 10.52 -18.33
C ALA A 101 -20.41 9.00 -18.54
N ASN A 102 -19.83 8.61 -19.68
CA ASN A 102 -19.48 7.22 -19.98
C ASN A 102 -18.18 6.75 -19.31
N VAL A 103 -17.42 7.65 -18.67
CA VAL A 103 -16.20 7.33 -17.93
C VAL A 103 -16.55 7.23 -16.44
N VAL A 104 -16.91 6.03 -16.03
CA VAL A 104 -17.40 5.73 -14.67
C VAL A 104 -16.42 4.94 -13.82
N ASP A 105 -15.46 4.27 -14.46
CA ASP A 105 -14.56 3.30 -13.81
C ASP A 105 -13.08 3.54 -14.17
N CYS A 106 -12.25 2.51 -13.95
CA CYS A 106 -10.81 2.52 -14.14
C CYS A 106 -10.33 1.65 -15.31
N SER A 107 -11.24 1.24 -16.21
CA SER A 107 -10.95 0.24 -17.25
C SER A 107 -10.01 0.76 -18.36
N ASP A 108 -10.20 2.02 -18.79
CA ASP A 108 -9.29 2.67 -19.73
C ASP A 108 -8.22 3.47 -18.98
N ARG A 109 -7.01 2.90 -18.88
CA ARG A 109 -5.88 3.56 -18.22
C ARG A 109 -5.57 4.96 -18.77
N LYS A 110 -5.88 5.25 -20.04
CA LYS A 110 -5.64 6.56 -20.64
C LYS A 110 -6.72 7.58 -20.26
N ASN A 111 -7.92 7.14 -19.90
CA ASN A 111 -9.06 7.99 -19.57
C ASN A 111 -9.95 7.38 -18.49
N SER A 112 -9.35 7.13 -17.31
CA SER A 112 -10.06 6.58 -16.15
C SER A 112 -10.71 7.67 -15.30
N LYS A 113 -11.74 7.29 -14.56
CA LYS A 113 -12.38 8.18 -13.57
C LYS A 113 -11.46 8.45 -12.38
N TYR A 114 -10.66 7.46 -11.99
CA TYR A 114 -9.76 7.53 -10.83
C TYR A 114 -8.33 7.14 -11.21
N TYR A 115 -7.37 7.71 -10.48
CA TYR A 115 -5.95 7.39 -10.61
C TYR A 115 -5.31 7.36 -9.22
N VAL A 116 -4.38 6.43 -8.98
CA VAL A 116 -3.49 6.52 -7.80
C VAL A 116 -2.24 7.27 -8.21
N VAL A 117 -1.81 8.25 -7.42
CA VAL A 117 -0.53 8.93 -7.61
C VAL A 117 0.38 8.63 -6.45
N VAL A 118 1.59 8.16 -6.73
CA VAL A 118 2.65 7.93 -5.75
C VAL A 118 3.67 9.07 -5.86
N VAL A 119 3.84 9.83 -4.78
CA VAL A 119 4.75 10.99 -4.70
C VAL A 119 5.55 10.95 -3.39
N GLN A 120 6.69 11.62 -3.35
CA GLN A 120 7.49 11.78 -2.12
C GLN A 120 6.74 12.63 -1.08
N TYR A 121 6.96 12.40 0.22
CA TYR A 121 6.40 13.24 1.28
C TYR A 121 6.94 14.67 1.24
N THR A 122 8.18 14.85 0.78
CA THR A 122 8.81 16.16 0.61
C THR A 122 8.25 16.96 -0.56
N ALA A 123 7.56 16.29 -1.49
CA ALA A 123 7.06 16.91 -2.71
C ALA A 123 5.68 17.56 -2.50
N ARG A 124 5.49 18.71 -3.15
CA ARG A 124 4.15 19.25 -3.37
C ARG A 124 3.57 18.66 -4.66
N PHE A 125 2.49 17.90 -4.53
CA PHE A 125 1.78 17.33 -5.66
C PHE A 125 1.24 18.41 -6.62
N ASN A 126 1.45 18.20 -7.92
CA ASN A 126 1.03 19.10 -9.00
C ASN A 126 -0.07 18.43 -9.86
N ALA A 127 -1.33 18.77 -9.56
CA ALA A 127 -2.49 18.27 -10.29
C ALA A 127 -2.54 18.73 -11.76
N GLU A 128 -2.00 19.91 -12.09
CA GLU A 128 -1.97 20.41 -13.47
C GLU A 128 -1.00 19.60 -14.33
N ALA A 129 0.13 19.14 -13.76
CA ALA A 129 1.05 18.24 -14.46
C ALA A 129 0.37 16.92 -14.85
N VAL A 130 -0.35 16.30 -13.92
CA VAL A 130 -1.14 15.07 -14.21
C VAL A 130 -2.19 15.32 -15.28
N LYS A 131 -2.94 16.42 -15.18
CA LYS A 131 -3.93 16.82 -16.18
C LYS A 131 -3.31 17.01 -17.57
N ASN A 132 -2.17 17.69 -17.66
CA ASN A 132 -1.46 17.90 -18.93
C ASN A 132 -0.96 16.58 -19.52
N PHE A 133 -0.44 15.69 -18.67
CA PHE A 133 -0.03 14.36 -19.07
C PHE A 133 -1.19 13.56 -19.66
N LEU A 134 -2.32 13.44 -18.94
CA LEU A 134 -3.49 12.70 -19.40
C LEU A 134 -4.09 13.27 -20.70
N TYR A 135 -4.14 14.60 -20.83
CA TYR A 135 -4.56 15.23 -22.09
C TYR A 135 -3.65 14.84 -23.26
N SER A 136 -2.33 14.89 -23.05
CA SER A 136 -1.34 14.52 -24.07
C SER A 136 -1.38 13.03 -24.42
N LEU A 137 -1.61 12.18 -23.41
CA LEU A 137 -1.74 10.72 -23.55
C LEU A 137 -2.90 10.31 -24.45
N ASN A 138 -3.94 11.15 -24.53
CA ASN A 138 -5.11 10.94 -25.39
C ASN A 138 -4.97 11.62 -26.77
N ASN A 139 -3.77 12.09 -27.14
CA ASN A 139 -3.47 12.75 -28.42
C ASN A 139 -4.45 13.89 -28.77
N GLY A 140 -4.97 14.59 -27.76
CA GLY A 140 -5.92 15.69 -27.94
C GLY A 140 -7.35 15.28 -28.34
N SER A 141 -7.65 13.98 -28.44
CA SER A 141 -9.01 13.48 -28.76
C SER A 141 -10.06 13.86 -27.71
N ILE A 142 -9.62 14.06 -26.47
CA ILE A 142 -10.46 14.50 -25.35
C ILE A 142 -10.11 15.94 -25.01
N ALA A 143 -11.11 16.82 -24.98
CA ALA A 143 -10.91 18.23 -24.65
C ALA A 143 -10.26 18.37 -23.26
N LYS A 144 -9.19 19.19 -23.16
CA LYS A 144 -8.40 19.38 -21.93
C LYS A 144 -9.24 19.70 -20.67
N LYS A 145 -10.35 20.42 -20.82
CA LYS A 145 -11.30 20.74 -19.72
C LYS A 145 -11.99 19.52 -19.08
N LYS A 146 -11.97 18.37 -19.76
CA LYS A 146 -12.52 17.10 -19.28
C LYS A 146 -11.57 16.34 -18.36
N PHE A 147 -10.37 16.87 -18.11
CA PHE A 147 -9.44 16.39 -17.12
C PHE A 147 -9.38 17.41 -15.98
N ASN A 148 -10.07 17.13 -14.88
CA ASN A 148 -10.01 17.93 -13.65
C ASN A 148 -9.74 17.02 -12.47
N MET A 149 -8.45 16.79 -12.20
CA MET A 149 -7.99 15.89 -11.16
C MET A 149 -8.08 16.57 -9.78
N ARG A 150 -8.87 15.97 -8.89
CA ARG A 150 -9.01 16.38 -7.47
C ARG A 150 -8.70 15.19 -6.59
N LEU A 151 -8.34 15.43 -5.32
CA LEU A 151 -8.29 14.36 -4.33
C LEU A 151 -9.67 13.70 -4.25
N ALA A 152 -9.70 12.37 -4.29
CA ALA A 152 -10.93 11.62 -4.07
C ALA A 152 -11.37 11.81 -2.60
N PRO A 153 -12.67 11.86 -2.32
CA PRO A 153 -13.18 11.76 -0.95
C PRO A 153 -12.63 10.50 -0.26
N GLU A 154 -12.40 10.58 1.05
CA GLU A 154 -11.79 9.47 1.81
C GLU A 154 -12.57 8.17 1.68
N GLN A 155 -13.91 8.23 1.82
CA GLN A 155 -14.76 7.06 1.64
C GLN A 155 -14.57 6.44 0.25
N THR A 156 -14.57 7.25 -0.81
CA THR A 156 -14.34 6.78 -2.17
C THR A 156 -12.96 6.15 -2.34
N SER A 157 -11.93 6.72 -1.73
CA SER A 157 -10.58 6.13 -1.70
C SER A 157 -10.59 4.77 -1.02
N THR A 158 -11.24 4.65 0.14
CA THR A 158 -11.36 3.40 0.90
C THR A 158 -12.13 2.34 0.14
N ASP A 159 -13.23 2.71 -0.51
CA ASP A 159 -14.07 1.78 -1.28
C ASP A 159 -13.32 1.22 -2.49
N LEU A 160 -12.60 2.09 -3.21
CA LEU A 160 -11.86 1.72 -4.42
C LEU A 160 -10.59 0.93 -4.10
N THR A 161 -9.82 1.36 -3.09
CA THR A 161 -8.52 0.76 -2.78
C THR A 161 -8.62 -0.39 -1.80
N GLY A 162 -9.61 -0.37 -0.91
CA GLY A 162 -9.67 -1.26 0.26
C GLY A 162 -8.85 -0.80 1.45
N TYR A 163 -8.24 0.39 1.40
CA TYR A 163 -7.36 0.91 2.45
C TYR A 163 -7.84 2.24 2.99
N GLY A 164 -7.81 2.38 4.32
CA GLY A 164 -8.16 3.63 5.00
C GLY A 164 -7.13 4.75 4.79
N HIS A 165 -7.45 5.92 5.37
CA HIS A 165 -6.53 7.05 5.41
C HIS A 165 -5.15 6.63 5.93
N ASN A 166 -4.07 7.17 5.35
CA ASN A 166 -2.68 6.85 5.68
C ASN A 166 -2.22 5.39 5.42
N ALA A 167 -3.12 4.48 5.07
CA ALA A 167 -2.82 3.08 4.79
C ALA A 167 -2.68 2.76 3.29
N VAL A 168 -3.18 3.65 2.43
CA VAL A 168 -3.26 3.43 0.97
C VAL A 168 -1.92 2.97 0.40
N THR A 169 -1.98 1.95 -0.43
CA THR A 169 -0.89 1.44 -1.27
C THR A 169 -1.44 1.11 -2.66
N CYS A 170 -0.55 1.02 -3.65
CA CYS A 170 -0.93 0.64 -5.01
C CYS A 170 -0.95 -0.87 -5.25
N ILE A 171 -0.76 -1.68 -4.19
CA ILE A 171 -0.69 -3.15 -4.26
C ILE A 171 -1.98 -3.76 -3.71
N GLY A 172 -2.53 -4.74 -4.41
CA GLY A 172 -3.67 -5.54 -3.93
C GLY A 172 -4.92 -4.72 -3.63
N MET A 173 -5.17 -3.68 -4.42
CA MET A 173 -6.36 -2.85 -4.33
C MET A 173 -7.62 -3.62 -4.73
N LYS A 174 -8.80 -3.21 -4.21
CA LYS A 174 -10.10 -3.79 -4.62
C LYS A 174 -10.44 -3.50 -6.08
N THR A 175 -10.05 -2.32 -6.56
CA THR A 175 -10.20 -1.89 -7.96
C THR A 175 -8.83 -1.80 -8.61
N ASP A 176 -8.71 -2.22 -9.87
CA ASP A 176 -7.50 -2.00 -10.68
C ASP A 176 -7.44 -0.53 -11.13
N ILE A 177 -6.93 0.34 -10.26
CA ILE A 177 -6.81 1.77 -10.51
C ILE A 177 -5.45 2.04 -11.19
N PRO A 178 -5.41 2.73 -12.35
CA PRO A 178 -4.16 3.09 -12.99
C PRO A 178 -3.28 3.93 -12.07
N VAL A 179 -2.00 3.57 -12.01
CA VAL A 179 -1.02 4.21 -11.14
C VAL A 179 -0.18 5.19 -11.93
N ILE A 180 0.04 6.37 -11.34
CA ILE A 180 1.00 7.37 -11.76
C ILE A 180 2.11 7.40 -10.70
N LEU A 181 3.34 7.18 -11.13
CA LEU A 181 4.53 7.24 -10.27
C LEU A 181 5.31 8.51 -10.60
N ASP A 182 5.63 9.28 -9.57
CA ASP A 182 6.40 10.50 -9.75
C ASP A 182 7.82 10.21 -10.26
N GLU A 183 8.26 10.98 -11.25
CA GLU A 183 9.56 10.81 -11.88
C GLU A 183 10.73 10.92 -10.87
N ALA A 184 10.59 11.73 -9.81
CA ALA A 184 11.62 11.86 -8.78
C ALA A 184 11.87 10.55 -8.02
N ILE A 185 10.86 9.68 -7.88
CA ILE A 185 10.98 8.38 -7.22
C ILE A 185 11.81 7.41 -8.10
N VAL A 186 11.63 7.48 -9.41
CA VAL A 186 12.41 6.67 -10.38
C VAL A 186 13.89 7.03 -10.35
N LYS A 187 14.21 8.28 -9.98
CA LYS A 187 15.57 8.81 -9.90
C LYS A 187 16.24 8.59 -8.54
N LEU A 188 15.56 7.95 -7.58
CA LEU A 188 16.14 7.70 -6.25
C LEU A 188 17.36 6.79 -6.32
N THR A 189 18.35 7.11 -5.50
CA THR A 189 19.50 6.25 -5.21
C THR A 189 19.61 6.15 -3.69
N PRO A 190 19.52 4.94 -3.11
CA PRO A 190 19.27 3.64 -3.75
C PRO A 190 17.88 3.48 -4.41
N ASP A 191 17.76 2.49 -5.31
CA ASP A 191 16.54 2.07 -6.02
C ASP A 191 15.52 1.41 -5.06
N PHE A 192 15.04 2.14 -4.07
CA PHE A 192 14.12 1.64 -3.05
C PHE A 192 13.34 2.81 -2.44
N PHE A 193 12.07 2.61 -2.08
CA PHE A 193 11.34 3.63 -1.33
C PHE A 193 10.25 3.01 -0.46
N TRP A 194 9.73 3.81 0.48
CA TRP A 194 8.69 3.41 1.42
C TRP A 194 7.36 4.09 1.11
N LEU A 195 6.26 3.38 1.22
CA LEU A 195 4.89 3.89 1.12
C LEU A 195 3.95 3.18 2.12
N GLY A 196 2.65 3.50 2.08
CA GLY A 196 1.65 2.79 2.87
C GLY A 196 1.68 1.28 2.62
N GLY A 197 1.45 0.49 3.67
CA GLY A 197 1.52 -0.97 3.63
C GLY A 197 0.16 -1.67 3.63
N GLY A 198 -0.96 -0.94 3.47
CA GLY A 198 -2.32 -1.47 3.55
C GLY A 198 -2.96 -1.34 4.93
N GLU A 199 -2.19 -0.95 5.96
CA GLU A 199 -2.68 -0.59 7.29
C GLU A 199 -2.01 0.71 7.76
N VAL A 200 -2.63 1.42 8.71
CA VAL A 200 -2.18 2.75 9.15
C VAL A 200 -0.77 2.70 9.74
N ASP A 201 -0.47 1.66 10.51
CA ASP A 201 0.80 1.42 11.17
C ASP A 201 1.73 0.51 10.34
N LEU A 202 1.33 0.07 9.15
CA LEU A 202 2.14 -0.77 8.28
C LEU A 202 2.73 0.04 7.13
N LYS A 203 4.03 -0.16 6.87
CA LYS A 203 4.76 0.44 5.76
C LYS A 203 5.34 -0.63 4.85
N LEU A 204 5.21 -0.41 3.56
CA LEU A 204 5.82 -1.24 2.52
C LEU A 204 7.06 -0.51 2.00
N GLY A 205 8.22 -1.14 2.09
CA GLY A 205 9.42 -0.77 1.37
C GLY A 205 9.52 -1.63 0.12
N ILE A 206 9.80 -1.04 -1.04
CA ILE A 206 9.87 -1.77 -2.30
C ILE A 206 10.93 -1.20 -3.24
N ARG A 207 11.62 -2.09 -3.96
CA ARG A 207 12.53 -1.71 -5.04
C ARG A 207 11.76 -1.05 -6.19
N THR A 208 12.13 0.19 -6.55
CA THR A 208 11.38 0.99 -7.53
C THR A 208 11.31 0.30 -8.89
N SER A 209 12.41 -0.26 -9.36
CA SER A 209 12.45 -1.00 -10.63
C SER A 209 11.55 -2.23 -10.68
N GLN A 210 11.35 -2.95 -9.56
CA GLN A 210 10.44 -4.10 -9.51
C GLN A 210 8.97 -3.66 -9.44
N LEU A 211 8.67 -2.59 -8.69
CA LEU A 211 7.35 -1.98 -8.69
C LEU A 211 6.95 -1.55 -10.11
N ILE A 212 7.85 -0.89 -10.84
CA ILE A 212 7.57 -0.44 -12.22
C ILE A 212 7.22 -1.61 -13.13
N ARG A 213 7.96 -2.72 -13.04
CA ARG A 213 7.70 -3.92 -13.87
C ARG A 213 6.35 -4.57 -13.54
N PHE A 214 5.98 -4.61 -12.26
CA PHE A 214 4.73 -5.22 -11.82
C PHE A 214 3.52 -4.31 -12.08
N VAL A 215 3.54 -3.10 -11.53
CA VAL A 215 2.38 -2.19 -11.55
C VAL A 215 2.24 -1.49 -12.90
N ASN A 216 3.32 -1.43 -13.70
CA ASN A 216 3.37 -0.73 -14.97
C ASN A 216 2.81 0.72 -14.87
N PRO A 217 3.30 1.56 -13.94
CA PRO A 217 2.75 2.88 -13.72
C PRO A 217 3.08 3.82 -14.89
N PHE A 218 2.29 4.88 -15.05
CA PHE A 218 2.70 6.03 -15.84
C PHE A 218 3.78 6.81 -15.08
N ILE A 219 4.92 7.07 -15.69
CA ILE A 219 5.97 7.90 -15.09
C ILE A 219 5.71 9.36 -15.49
N VAL A 220 5.47 10.21 -14.49
CA VAL A 220 5.11 11.62 -14.72
C VAL A 220 5.88 12.49 -13.73
N ASN A 221 6.41 13.62 -14.19
CA ASN A 221 6.89 14.66 -13.29
C ASN A 221 5.66 15.41 -12.74
N CYS A 222 5.17 14.97 -11.57
CA CYS A 222 3.97 15.48 -10.92
C CYS A 222 4.25 16.03 -9.51
N SER A 223 5.52 16.27 -9.19
CA SER A 223 6.01 16.99 -8.05
C SER A 223 6.69 18.29 -8.49
N GLY A 224 6.50 19.38 -7.74
CA GLY A 224 7.31 20.58 -7.90
C GLY A 224 8.56 20.47 -7.02
N SER A 225 9.72 20.81 -7.58
CA SER A 225 10.91 21.25 -6.83
C SER A 225 10.69 22.64 -6.25
#